data_AF-A0A961MSU6-F1
#
_entry.id   AF-A0A961MSU6-F1
#
_cell.length_a   1.000
_cell.length_b   1.000
_cell.length_c   1.000
_cell.angle_alpha   90.00
_cell.angle_beta   90.00
_cell.angle_gamma   90.00
#
_symmetry.space_group_name_H-M   'P 1'
#
loop_
_entity.id
_entity.type
_entity.pdbx_description
1 polymer ?
#
loop_
_entity_poly.entity_id
_entity_poly.type
_entity_poly.pdbx_seq_one_letter_code
_entity_poly.pdbx_strand_id
1 'polypeptide(L)'
;GKRVNIASYRVKEGDVIAVRERSRQLAIVIESTQLVERDVPDYIDADHSKMSATFVRTPSLGDVPYAVQMEPNLVVEYYAKN
;
A
#
# COMPACT_ATOMS: atom_id res chain seq x y z
N GLY A 1 -7.45 17.00 -2.15
CA GLY A 1 -6.85 16.11 -1.15
C GLY A 1 -6.10 16.89 -0.08
N LYS A 2 -5.73 16.24 1.03
CA LYS A 2 -4.91 16.82 2.11
C LYS A 2 -3.50 16.26 2.03
N ARG A 3 -2.48 17.11 2.19
CA ARG A 3 -1.10 16.63 2.28
C ARG A 3 -0.92 15.79 3.54
N VAL A 4 -0.36 14.60 3.39
CA VAL A 4 0.04 13.72 4.48
C VAL A 4 1.58 13.66 4.51
N ASN A 5 2.16 13.83 5.69
CA ASN A 5 3.61 13.79 5.94
C ASN A 5 3.97 12.85 7.10
N ILE A 6 3.02 12.02 7.55
CA ILE A 6 3.19 11.03 8.61
C ILE A 6 3.15 9.65 7.94
N ALA A 7 4.25 8.90 8.00
CA ALA A 7 4.34 7.59 7.37
C ALA A 7 3.36 6.55 7.96
N SER A 8 3.01 6.71 9.24
CA SER A 8 2.04 5.85 9.94
C SER A 8 0.58 6.30 9.78
N TYR A 9 0.27 7.18 8.83
CA TYR A 9 -1.10 7.57 8.53
C TYR A 9 -1.92 6.36 8.09
N ARG A 10 -3.05 6.11 8.78
CA ARG A 10 -3.96 5.02 8.43
C ARG A 10 -4.93 5.46 7.35
N VAL A 11 -4.81 4.82 6.20
CA VAL A 11 -5.73 4.96 5.06
C VAL A 11 -7.01 4.17 5.34
N LYS A 12 -8.14 4.66 4.84
CA LYS A 12 -9.45 3.99 4.89
C LYS A 12 -9.88 3.53 3.52
N GLU A 13 -10.72 2.50 3.48
CA GLU A 13 -11.35 2.04 2.23
C GLU A 13 -12.02 3.22 1.51
N GLY A 14 -11.84 3.29 0.20
CA GLY A 14 -12.29 4.38 -0.65
C GLY A 14 -11.36 5.61 -0.70
N ASP A 15 -10.33 5.70 0.14
CA ASP A 15 -9.39 6.81 0.06
C ASP A 15 -8.59 6.77 -1.25
N VAL A 16 -8.42 7.96 -1.84
CA VAL A 16 -7.59 8.17 -3.04
C VAL A 16 -6.28 8.83 -2.64
N ILE A 17 -5.19 8.12 -2.87
CA ILE A 17 -3.81 8.57 -2.69
C ILE A 17 -3.32 9.09 -4.04
N ALA A 18 -2.67 10.25 -4.05
CA ALA A 18 -2.08 10.79 -5.26
C ALA A 18 -0.76 11.50 -4.99
N VAL A 19 0.16 11.39 -5.95
CA VAL A 19 1.39 12.17 -5.94
C VAL A 19 1.06 13.63 -6.27
N ARG A 20 1.57 14.56 -5.46
CA ARG A 20 1.44 16.00 -5.73
C ARG A 20 2.01 16.33 -7.11
N GLU A 21 1.34 17.20 -7.86
CA GLU A 21 1.69 17.54 -9.25
C GLU A 21 3.20 17.75 -9.50
N ARG A 22 3.83 18.65 -8.75
CA ARG A 22 5.28 18.95 -8.88
C ARG A 22 6.19 17.75 -8.58
N SER A 23 5.70 16.80 -7.80
CA SER A 23 6.46 15.60 -7.41
C SER A 23 6.34 14.47 -8.43
N ARG A 24 5.37 14.52 -9.36
CA ARG A 24 5.21 13.50 -10.41
C ARG A 24 6.40 13.44 -11.38
N GLN A 25 7.11 14.56 -11.54
CA GLN A 25 8.28 14.67 -12.41
C GLN A 25 9.59 14.29 -11.72
N LEU A 26 9.57 13.93 -10.43
CA LEU A 26 10.77 13.49 -9.74
C LEU A 26 11.21 12.14 -10.33
N ALA A 27 12.49 12.03 -10.68
CA ALA A 27 13.05 10.80 -11.28
C ALA A 27 12.70 9.55 -10.46
N ILE A 28 12.85 9.62 -9.13
CA ILE A 28 12.50 8.52 -8.21
C ILE A 28 11.04 8.06 -8.34
N VAL A 29 10.10 8.99 -8.59
CA VAL A 29 8.68 8.65 -8.75
C VAL A 29 8.45 7.99 -10.12
N ILE A 30 9.02 8.55 -11.18
CA ILE A 30 8.90 8.00 -12.53
C ILE A 30 9.50 6.59 -12.59
N GLU A 31 10.74 6.43 -12.14
CA GLU A 31 11.45 5.15 -12.15
C GLU A 31 10.71 4.09 -11.32
N SER A 32 10.25 4.44 -10.12
CA SER A 32 9.50 3.48 -9.27
C SER A 32 8.20 3.00 -9.90
N THR A 33 7.49 3.84 -10.67
CA THR A 33 6.28 3.41 -11.38
C THR A 33 6.54 2.53 -12.60
N GLN A 34 7.78 2.47 -13.10
CA GLN A 34 8.18 1.65 -14.24
C GLN A 34 8.70 0.26 -13.83
N LEU A 35 8.98 0.06 -12.53
CA LEU A 35 9.43 -1.23 -12.02
C LEU A 35 8.27 -2.23 -11.98
N VAL A 36 8.41 -3.33 -12.71
CA VAL A 36 7.41 -4.42 -12.80
C VAL A 36 7.73 -5.54 -11.79
N GLU A 37 8.42 -5.22 -10.70
CA GLU A 37 8.84 -6.23 -9.71
C GLU A 37 7.67 -6.80 -8.90
N ARG A 38 6.56 -6.06 -8.80
CA ARG A 38 5.38 -6.45 -8.01
C ARG A 38 4.11 -6.12 -8.76
N ASP A 39 3.20 -7.08 -8.77
CA ASP A 39 1.83 -6.84 -9.23
C ASP A 39 1.08 -5.95 -8.26
N VAL A 40 0.12 -5.20 -8.79
CA VAL A 40 -0.83 -4.44 -7.99
C VAL A 40 -1.85 -5.41 -7.41
N PRO A 41 -1.98 -5.53 -6.07
CA PRO A 41 -2.93 -6.46 -5.48
C PRO A 41 -4.37 -5.95 -5.63
N ASP A 42 -5.35 -6.85 -5.65
CA ASP A 42 -6.76 -6.56 -5.91
C ASP A 42 -7.42 -5.57 -4.92
N TYR A 43 -6.80 -5.32 -3.76
CA TYR A 43 -7.27 -4.35 -2.78
C TYR A 43 -6.74 -2.92 -3.04
N ILE A 44 -5.99 -2.72 -4.12
CA ILE A 44 -5.49 -1.42 -4.59
C ILE A 44 -5.86 -1.27 -6.07
N ASP A 45 -6.52 -0.16 -6.42
CA ASP A 45 -6.73 0.25 -7.81
C ASP A 45 -5.71 1.35 -8.16
N ALA A 46 -4.68 1.00 -8.93
CA ALA A 46 -3.58 1.92 -9.25
C ALA A 46 -3.66 2.41 -10.70
N ASP A 47 -3.70 3.74 -10.86
CA ASP A 47 -3.56 4.41 -12.15
C ASP A 47 -2.17 5.05 -12.24
N HIS A 48 -1.23 4.31 -12.84
CA HIS A 48 0.15 4.76 -13.05
C HIS A 48 0.23 5.96 -14.00
N SER A 49 -0.76 6.17 -14.88
CA SER A 49 -0.80 7.33 -15.77
C SER A 49 -1.13 8.62 -15.01
N LYS A 50 -2.06 8.54 -14.06
CA LYS A 50 -2.48 9.66 -13.20
C LYS A 50 -1.65 9.81 -11.93
N MET A 51 -0.74 8.88 -11.66
CA MET A 51 0.06 8.81 -10.43
C MET A 51 -0.84 8.83 -9.19
N SER A 52 -1.90 8.02 -9.23
CA SER A 52 -2.90 7.89 -8.17
C SER A 52 -3.26 6.43 -7.91
N ALA A 53 -3.67 6.13 -6.68
CA ALA A 53 -4.18 4.84 -6.31
C ALA A 53 -5.35 4.98 -5.33
N THR A 54 -6.32 4.08 -5.42
CA THR A 54 -7.45 3.98 -4.49
C THR A 54 -7.27 2.75 -3.61
N PHE A 55 -7.41 2.91 -2.30
CA PHE A 55 -7.47 1.77 -1.39
C PHE A 55 -8.89 1.20 -1.42
N VAL A 56 -9.09 0.10 -2.14
CA VAL A 56 -10.44 -0.39 -2.49
C VAL A 56 -11.11 -1.06 -1.30
N ARG A 57 -10.37 -1.93 -0.59
CA ARG A 57 -10.87 -2.72 0.54
C ARG A 57 -9.76 -3.12 1.49
N THR A 58 -10.11 -3.50 2.70
CA THR A 58 -9.20 -4.14 3.64
C THR A 58 -8.86 -5.56 3.15
N PRO A 59 -7.58 -5.93 3.04
CA PRO A 59 -7.19 -7.28 2.66
C PRO A 59 -7.53 -8.29 3.75
N SER A 60 -7.93 -9.48 3.33
CA SER A 60 -7.92 -10.68 4.16
C SER A 60 -6.50 -11.23 4.30
N LEU A 61 -6.28 -12.16 5.22
CA LEU A 61 -4.94 -12.74 5.45
C LEU A 61 -4.35 -13.40 4.20
N GLY A 62 -5.19 -14.00 3.35
CA GLY A 62 -4.75 -14.66 2.12
C GLY A 62 -4.42 -13.70 0.98
N ASP A 63 -4.89 -12.44 1.06
CA ASP A 63 -4.61 -11.43 0.03
C ASP A 63 -3.18 -10.86 0.15
N VAL A 64 -2.53 -11.01 1.30
CA VAL A 64 -1.22 -10.40 1.54
C VAL A 64 -0.11 -11.35 1.09
N PRO A 65 0.69 -10.99 0.08
CA PRO A 65 1.70 -11.88 -0.49
C PRO A 65 2.93 -11.94 0.43
N TYR A 66 2.86 -12.79 1.46
CA TYR A 66 4.04 -13.14 2.26
C TYR A 66 4.86 -14.23 1.56
N ALA A 67 6.18 -14.13 1.67
CA ALA A 67 7.10 -15.14 1.12
C ALA A 67 6.97 -16.52 1.80
N VAL A 68 6.28 -16.57 2.94
CA VAL A 68 6.03 -17.78 3.74
C VAL A 68 4.57 -17.80 4.19
N GLN A 69 4.09 -18.98 4.58
CA GLN A 69 2.76 -19.12 5.16
C GLN A 69 2.67 -18.34 6.47
N MET A 70 1.66 -17.47 6.59
CA MET A 70 1.42 -16.74 7.83
C MET A 70 0.84 -17.66 8.91
N GLU A 71 1.39 -17.54 10.12
CA GLU A 71 0.84 -18.16 11.34
C GLU A 71 0.55 -17.07 12.39
N PRO A 72 -0.54 -16.29 12.26
CA PRO A 72 -0.83 -15.16 13.16
C PRO A 72 -0.98 -15.59 14.63
N ASN A 73 -1.38 -16.84 14.88
CA ASN A 73 -1.49 -17.41 16.22
C ASN A 73 -0.16 -17.37 16.99
N LEU A 74 0.98 -17.62 16.34
CA LEU A 74 2.29 -17.56 16.99
C LEU A 74 2.59 -16.15 17.55
N VAL A 75 2.17 -15.11 16.82
CA VAL A 75 2.31 -13.73 17.27
C VAL A 75 1.41 -13.45 18.47
N VAL A 76 0.15 -13.90 18.42
CA VAL A 76 -0.82 -13.74 19.53
C VAL A 76 -0.29 -14.42 20.79
N GLU A 77 0.18 -15.66 20.69
CA GLU A 77 0.74 -16.43 21.81
C GLU A 77 1.98 -15.77 22.42
N TYR A 78 2.84 -15.18 21.59
CA TYR A 78 4.01 -14.43 22.06
C TYR A 78 3.60 -13.22 22.91
N TYR A 79 2.64 -12.43 22.45
CA TYR A 79 2.19 -11.23 23.16
C TYR A 79 1.29 -11.52 24.37
N ALA A 80 0.61 -12.67 24.43
CA ALA A 80 -0.23 -13.07 25.56
C ALA A 80 0.55 -13.38 26.85
N LYS A 81 1.88 -13.48 26.78
CA LYS A 81 2.78 -13.66 27.94
C LYS A 81 3.12 -12.34 28.65
N ASN A 82 2.77 -11.20 28.06
CA ASN A 82 2.92 -9.85 28.64
C ASN A 82 1.59 -9.38 29.21
#